data_AF-A0A1I5SM89-F1
#
_entry.id   AF-A0A1I5SM89-F1
#
_cell.length_a   1.000
_cell.length_b   1.000
_cell.length_c   1.000
_cell.angle_alpha   90.00
_cell.angle_beta   90.00
_cell.angle_gamma   90.00
#
_symmetry.space_group_name_H-M   'P 1'
#
loop_
_entity.id
_entity.type
_entity.pdbx_description
1 polymer ?
#
loop_
_entity_poly.entity_id
_entity_poly.type
_entity_poly.pdbx_seq_one_letter_code
_entity_poly.pdbx_strand_id
1 'polypeptide(L)'
;MSGGTITGEAKTQKLAYHLPYSTGFGIGYRFTSFFDVRIEPKIHSWEVYYDGETQNPANLIKSYKTYTVGLGAYYRYMPFKKQDNWLQGITTSSSLRWWPNVASSLTNDTFSYHNKFSNNDEVLKVSNIGISGTQFLVNVSIGYIFGGK
;
A
#
# COMPACT_ATOMS: atom_id res chain seq x y z
N MET A 1 -9.87 5.45 12.63
CA MET A 1 -10.37 5.07 11.29
C MET A 1 -10.67 3.58 11.32
N SER A 2 -11.93 3.17 11.15
CA SER A 2 -12.33 1.76 11.23
C SER A 2 -12.06 1.02 9.91
N GLY A 3 -11.28 -0.07 9.99
CA GLY A 3 -11.54 -1.38 9.35
C GLY A 3 -11.79 -1.53 7.84
N GLY A 4 -11.65 -0.51 7.00
CA GLY A 4 -12.14 -0.54 5.61
C GLY A 4 -11.44 -1.49 4.62
N THR A 5 -10.30 -2.10 4.99
CA THR A 5 -9.49 -2.90 4.05
C THR A 5 -8.92 -4.19 4.65
N ILE A 6 -9.38 -4.60 5.84
CA ILE A 6 -8.91 -5.85 6.47
C ILE A 6 -9.86 -7.00 6.07
N THR A 7 -9.30 -7.99 5.38
CA THR A 7 -10.02 -9.18 4.90
C THR A 7 -9.28 -10.44 5.33
N GLY A 8 -9.93 -11.60 5.18
CA GLY A 8 -9.30 -12.90 5.44
C GLY A 8 -8.94 -13.14 6.90
N GLU A 9 -7.81 -13.83 7.13
CA GLU A 9 -7.33 -14.26 8.45
C GLU A 9 -7.28 -13.10 9.44
N ALA A 10 -6.73 -11.95 9.04
CA ALA A 10 -6.65 -10.75 9.88
C ALA A 10 -8.00 -10.33 10.49
N LYS A 11 -9.09 -10.42 9.70
CA LYS A 11 -10.43 -10.10 10.19
C LYS A 11 -10.93 -11.15 11.18
N THR A 12 -10.70 -12.43 10.90
CA THR A 12 -11.05 -13.54 11.80
C THR A 12 -10.31 -13.44 13.14
N GLN A 13 -9.03 -13.11 13.09
CA GLN A 13 -8.15 -12.94 14.25
C GLN A 13 -8.37 -11.60 14.98
N LYS A 14 -9.30 -10.75 14.51
CA LYS A 14 -9.57 -9.40 15.03
C LYS A 14 -8.32 -8.50 15.10
N LEU A 15 -7.50 -8.53 14.06
CA LEU A 15 -6.29 -7.74 13.96
C LEU A 15 -6.51 -6.43 13.21
N ALA A 16 -5.82 -5.39 13.67
CA ALA A 16 -5.67 -4.11 13.01
C ALA A 16 -4.19 -3.88 12.68
N TYR A 17 -3.92 -3.61 11.40
CA TYR A 17 -2.57 -3.30 10.91
C TYR A 17 -2.41 -1.80 10.73
N HIS A 18 -1.39 -1.27 11.39
CA HIS A 18 -0.96 0.12 11.25
C HIS A 18 0.36 0.17 10.49
N LEU A 19 0.49 1.16 9.61
CA LEU A 19 1.65 1.35 8.75
C LEU A 19 2.27 2.72 9.07
N PRO A 20 3.04 2.85 10.17
CA PRO A 20 3.56 4.14 10.63
C PRO A 20 4.39 4.86 9.58
N TYR A 21 5.13 4.12 8.76
CA TYR A 21 5.82 4.69 7.61
C TYR A 21 6.05 3.66 6.50
N SER A 22 6.25 4.19 5.31
CA SER A 22 6.79 3.46 4.16
C SER A 22 7.78 4.34 3.44
N THR A 23 8.94 3.78 3.09
CA THR A 23 10.03 4.52 2.45
C THR A 23 10.65 3.71 1.32
N GLY A 24 11.24 4.39 0.36
CA GLY A 24 11.86 3.78 -0.80
C GLY A 24 12.06 4.80 -1.91
N PHE A 25 12.45 4.31 -3.09
CA PHE A 25 12.61 5.13 -4.28
C PHE A 25 11.99 4.43 -5.48
N GLY A 26 11.89 5.16 -6.59
CA GLY A 26 11.36 4.63 -7.83
C GLY A 26 12.18 5.10 -9.01
N ILE A 27 12.41 4.20 -9.96
CA ILE A 27 12.99 4.53 -11.26
C ILE A 27 11.95 4.18 -12.31
N GLY A 28 11.75 5.08 -13.27
CA GLY A 28 10.75 4.89 -14.31
C GLY A 28 11.27 5.22 -15.70
N TYR A 29 10.69 4.55 -16.69
CA TYR A 29 10.88 4.86 -18.09
C TYR A 29 9.55 5.32 -18.69
N ARG A 30 9.59 6.48 -19.36
CA ARG A 30 8.44 7.07 -20.03
C ARG A 30 8.47 6.66 -21.51
N PHE A 31 7.54 5.81 -21.91
CA PHE A 31 7.44 5.34 -23.29
C PHE A 31 6.72 6.35 -24.20
N THR A 32 5.72 7.05 -23.66
CA THR A 32 5.00 8.11 -24.37
C THR A 32 4.75 9.29 -23.43
N SER A 33 4.28 10.42 -23.95
CA SER A 33 3.90 11.57 -23.10
C SER A 33 2.79 11.26 -22.09
N PHE A 34 2.12 10.11 -22.22
CA PHE A 34 0.98 9.68 -21.41
C PHE A 34 1.23 8.38 -20.65
N PHE A 35 2.25 7.60 -21.00
CA PHE A 35 2.47 6.26 -20.43
C PHE A 35 3.90 6.09 -19.93
N ASP A 36 4.02 5.69 -18.66
CA ASP A 36 5.29 5.31 -18.05
C ASP A 36 5.16 4.02 -17.23
N VAL A 37 6.29 3.32 -17.11
CA VAL A 37 6.42 2.15 -16.24
C VAL A 37 7.50 2.44 -15.21
N ARG A 38 7.28 2.00 -13.97
CA ARG A 38 8.19 2.25 -12.84
C ARG A 38 8.48 0.97 -12.08
N ILE A 39 9.72 0.86 -11.63
CA ILE A 39 10.15 -0.10 -10.63
C ILE A 39 10.41 0.63 -9.30
N GLU A 40 9.88 0.11 -8.20
CA GLU A 40 9.84 0.80 -6.91
C GLU A 40 10.18 -0.13 -5.74
N PRO A 41 11.45 -0.24 -5.34
CA PRO A 41 11.82 -0.90 -4.09
C PRO A 41 11.35 -0.07 -2.88
N LYS A 42 10.65 -0.71 -1.94
CA LYS A 42 10.13 -0.07 -0.74
C LYS A 42 10.29 -0.94 0.50
N ILE A 43 10.37 -0.26 1.64
CA ILE A 43 10.33 -0.80 2.99
C ILE A 43 9.04 -0.30 3.65
N HIS A 44 8.28 -1.22 4.22
CA HIS A 44 7.04 -0.94 4.92
C HIS A 44 7.19 -1.35 6.37
N SER A 45 6.97 -0.41 7.30
CA SER A 45 6.96 -0.71 8.74
C SER A 45 5.53 -0.99 9.17
N TRP A 46 5.32 -2.11 9.85
CA TRP A 46 4.01 -2.57 10.30
C TRP A 46 3.98 -2.69 11.82
N GLU A 47 2.85 -2.28 12.39
CA GLU A 47 2.49 -2.52 13.78
C GLU A 47 1.12 -3.19 13.81
N VAL A 48 1.01 -4.24 14.62
CA VAL A 48 -0.21 -5.05 14.71
C VAL A 48 -0.78 -4.93 16.10
N TYR A 49 -2.06 -4.59 16.16
CA TYR A 49 -2.86 -4.48 17.37
C TYR A 49 -4.12 -5.31 17.20
N TYR A 50 -4.87 -5.50 18.27
CA TYR A 50 -6.25 -5.95 18.12
C TYR A 50 -7.14 -4.80 17.66
N ASP A 51 -8.15 -5.12 16.85
CA ASP A 51 -9.11 -4.14 16.35
C ASP A 51 -9.88 -3.48 17.50
N GLY A 52 -9.97 -2.14 17.44
CA GLY A 52 -10.56 -1.31 18.48
C GLY A 52 -9.65 -0.96 19.67
N GLU A 53 -8.45 -1.53 19.77
CA GLU A 53 -7.53 -1.20 20.87
C GLU A 53 -6.72 0.07 20.61
N THR A 54 -6.35 0.78 21.68
CA THR A 54 -5.48 1.94 21.60
C THR A 54 -4.09 1.53 21.15
N GLN A 55 -3.54 2.25 20.16
CA GLN A 55 -2.19 2.04 19.63
C GLN A 55 -1.16 2.55 20.65
N ASN A 56 -0.69 1.66 21.51
CA ASN A 56 0.34 1.95 22.50
C ASN A 56 1.22 0.69 22.72
N PRO A 57 2.40 0.83 23.35
CA PRO A 57 3.31 -0.31 23.54
C PRO A 57 2.73 -1.49 24.32
N ALA A 58 1.75 -1.27 25.20
CA ALA A 58 1.15 -2.34 26.00
C ALA A 58 0.18 -3.23 25.19
N ASN A 59 -0.43 -2.68 24.13
CA ASN A 59 -1.37 -3.39 23.26
C ASN A 59 -0.72 -3.90 21.95
N LEU A 60 0.57 -3.61 21.73
CA LEU A 60 1.28 -4.03 20.53
C LEU A 60 1.46 -5.56 20.53
N ILE A 61 0.87 -6.23 19.55
CA ILE A 61 1.04 -7.68 19.36
C ILE A 61 2.41 -7.94 18.72
N LYS A 62 2.70 -7.22 17.63
CA LYS A 62 3.96 -7.36 16.91
C LYS A 62 4.26 -6.14 16.04
N SER A 63 5.53 -5.76 15.99
CA SER A 63 6.07 -4.87 14.97
C SER A 63 7.03 -5.62 14.05
N TYR A 64 6.95 -5.36 12.74
CA TYR A 64 7.86 -5.97 11.76
C TYR A 64 7.95 -5.11 10.49
N LYS A 65 8.88 -5.47 9.60
CA LYS A 65 9.06 -4.81 8.30
C LYS A 65 8.80 -5.79 7.16
N THR A 66 8.22 -5.30 6.07
CA THR A 66 8.24 -5.99 4.77
C THR A 66 9.03 -5.18 3.76
N TYR A 67 9.69 -5.90 2.85
CA TYR A 67 10.48 -5.36 1.76
C TYR A 67 9.79 -5.75 0.47
N THR A 68 9.53 -4.79 -0.41
CA THR A 68 8.82 -5.01 -1.66
C THR A 68 9.62 -4.47 -2.84
N VAL A 69 9.41 -5.08 -4.01
CA VAL A 69 9.88 -4.53 -5.29
C VAL A 69 8.68 -4.39 -6.19
N GLY A 70 8.18 -3.16 -6.31
CA GLY A 70 6.98 -2.88 -7.08
C GLY A 70 7.24 -2.71 -8.57
N LEU A 71 6.28 -3.15 -9.38
CA LEU A 71 6.17 -2.80 -10.78
C LEU A 71 4.85 -2.05 -11.00
N GLY A 72 4.92 -0.86 -11.57
CA GLY A 72 3.76 -0.01 -11.80
C GLY A 72 3.65 0.46 -13.24
N ALA A 73 2.47 0.34 -13.83
CA ALA A 73 2.10 0.95 -15.10
C ALA A 73 1.22 2.17 -14.82
N TYR A 74 1.60 3.32 -15.34
CA TYR A 74 0.93 4.59 -15.11
C TYR A 74 0.48 5.20 -16.43
N TYR A 75 -0.78 5.62 -16.46
CA TYR A 75 -1.35 6.35 -17.58
C TYR A 75 -1.80 7.73 -17.12
N ARG A 76 -1.49 8.76 -17.90
CA ARG A 76 -1.90 10.14 -17.68
C ARG A 76 -2.70 10.61 -18.88
N TYR A 77 -3.89 11.15 -18.64
CA TYR A 77 -4.71 11.76 -19.67
C TYR A 77 -4.89 13.25 -19.38
N MET A 78 -4.87 14.07 -20.43
CA MET A 78 -5.04 15.52 -20.36
C MET A 78 -6.13 15.93 -21.37
N PRO A 79 -7.42 15.83 -21.00
CA PRO A 79 -8.54 15.96 -21.95
C PRO A 79 -8.55 17.29 -22.70
N PHE A 80 -8.12 18.36 -22.03
CA PHE A 80 -8.18 19.73 -22.56
C PHE A 80 -6.82 20.30 -22.92
N LYS A 81 -5.80 19.47 -23.14
CA LYS A 81 -4.41 19.91 -23.41
C LYS A 81 -4.28 20.95 -24.53
N LYS A 82 -5.22 20.98 -25.48
CA LYS A 82 -5.24 21.91 -26.62
C LYS A 82 -5.96 23.24 -26.35
N GLN A 83 -6.55 23.43 -25.18
CA GLN A 83 -7.23 24.67 -24.82
C GLN A 83 -6.19 25.71 -24.37
N ASP A 84 -6.41 26.98 -24.67
CA ASP A 84 -5.55 28.09 -24.22
C ASP A 84 -6.07 28.76 -22.93
N ASN A 85 -6.87 28.03 -22.15
CA ASN A 85 -7.44 28.50 -20.89
C ASN A 85 -7.09 27.52 -19.75
N TRP A 86 -7.54 27.83 -18.54
CA TRP A 86 -7.25 27.03 -17.34
C TRP A 86 -7.59 25.53 -17.47
N LEU A 87 -8.55 25.14 -18.32
CA LEU A 87 -8.91 23.73 -18.50
C LEU A 87 -7.71 22.88 -18.96
N GLN A 88 -6.74 23.47 -19.64
CA GLN A 88 -5.58 22.75 -20.18
C GLN A 88 -4.75 22.00 -19.13
N GLY A 89 -4.78 22.48 -17.89
CA GLY A 89 -4.04 21.90 -16.77
C GLY A 89 -4.72 20.66 -16.19
N ILE A 90 -6.02 20.45 -16.47
CA ILE A 90 -6.76 19.31 -15.95
C ILE A 90 -6.15 18.02 -16.48
N THR A 91 -5.80 17.12 -15.55
CA THR A 91 -5.26 15.81 -15.86
C THR A 91 -5.92 14.74 -15.01
N THR A 92 -6.07 13.55 -15.59
CA THR A 92 -6.33 12.35 -14.81
C THR A 92 -5.11 11.44 -14.86
N SER A 93 -4.86 10.71 -13.79
CA SER A 93 -3.85 9.67 -13.77
C SER A 93 -4.45 8.38 -13.25
N SER A 94 -4.22 7.29 -13.95
CA SER A 94 -4.52 5.94 -13.47
C SER A 94 -3.23 5.15 -13.33
N SER A 95 -3.20 4.23 -12.38
CA SER A 95 -2.08 3.31 -12.21
C SER A 95 -2.54 1.94 -11.80
N LEU A 96 -1.92 0.92 -12.38
CA LEU A 96 -1.97 -0.46 -11.92
C LEU A 96 -0.59 -0.85 -11.42
N ARG A 97 -0.51 -1.34 -10.18
CA ARG A 97 0.76 -1.60 -9.51
C ARG A 97 0.72 -2.96 -8.82
N TRP A 98 1.79 -3.72 -9.00
CA TRP A 98 2.03 -5.00 -8.35
C TRP A 98 3.24 -4.85 -7.41
N TRP A 99 3.01 -4.99 -6.11
CA TRP A 99 4.01 -4.90 -5.04
C TRP A 99 4.05 -6.21 -4.24
N PRO A 100 4.76 -7.23 -4.73
CA PRO A 100 5.04 -8.43 -3.95
C PRO A 100 6.02 -8.14 -2.81
N ASN A 101 5.82 -8.80 -1.67
CA ASN A 101 6.86 -8.93 -0.65
C ASN A 101 7.98 -9.81 -1.21
N VAL A 102 9.22 -9.33 -1.15
CA VAL A 102 10.43 -10.08 -1.50
C VAL A 102 11.19 -10.56 -0.27
N ALA A 103 10.94 -9.93 0.88
CA ALA A 103 11.45 -10.35 2.17
C ALA A 103 10.62 -9.73 3.30
N SER A 104 10.82 -10.23 4.52
CA SER A 104 10.34 -9.59 5.74
C SER A 104 11.36 -9.69 6.86
N SER A 105 11.14 -8.97 7.95
CA SER A 105 11.91 -9.13 9.18
C SER A 105 11.38 -10.24 10.10
N LEU A 106 10.33 -10.97 9.69
CA LEU A 106 9.81 -12.11 10.43
C LEU A 106 10.51 -13.39 9.95
N THR A 107 10.86 -14.27 10.90
CA THR A 107 11.37 -15.60 10.56
C THR A 107 10.28 -16.39 9.84
N ASN A 108 10.58 -16.94 8.67
CA ASN A 108 9.64 -17.69 7.84
C ASN A 108 8.34 -16.91 7.53
N ASP A 109 8.42 -15.58 7.44
CA ASP A 109 7.29 -14.70 7.14
C ASP A 109 6.07 -14.87 8.07
N THR A 110 6.30 -15.34 9.30
CA THR A 110 5.25 -15.67 10.26
C THR A 110 5.59 -15.26 11.68
N PHE A 111 4.56 -15.17 12.52
CA PHE A 111 4.67 -14.97 13.96
C PHE A 111 3.53 -15.71 14.67
N SER A 112 3.86 -16.69 15.51
CA SER A 112 2.88 -17.39 16.34
C SER A 112 2.64 -16.61 17.64
N TYR A 113 1.37 -16.46 18.02
CA TYR A 113 0.97 -15.75 19.23
C TYR A 113 -0.33 -16.31 19.77
N HIS A 114 -0.58 -16.09 21.07
CA HIS A 114 -1.85 -16.45 21.68
C HIS A 114 -2.88 -15.36 21.41
N ASN A 115 -3.98 -15.69 20.73
CA ASN A 115 -5.05 -14.75 20.45
C ASN A 115 -6.06 -14.72 21.60
N LYS A 116 -6.19 -13.57 22.27
CA LYS A 116 -7.08 -13.42 23.43
C LYS A 116 -8.58 -13.45 23.10
N PHE A 117 -8.96 -13.24 21.84
CA PHE A 117 -10.37 -13.27 21.42
C PHE A 117 -10.82 -14.64 20.96
N SER A 118 -9.94 -15.43 20.33
CA SER A 118 -10.24 -16.81 19.96
C SER A 118 -9.82 -17.82 21.03
N ASN A 119 -8.99 -17.40 22.00
CA ASN A 119 -8.41 -18.22 23.05
C ASN A 119 -7.60 -19.42 22.49
N ASN A 120 -6.99 -19.23 21.32
CA ASN A 120 -6.17 -20.23 20.63
C ASN A 120 -4.83 -19.63 20.22
N ASP A 121 -3.85 -20.50 20.00
CA ASP A 121 -2.61 -20.11 19.36
C ASP A 121 -2.84 -19.94 17.85
N GLU A 122 -2.55 -18.74 17.36
CA GLU A 122 -2.76 -18.36 15.97
C GLU A 122 -1.44 -17.95 15.32
N VAL A 123 -1.41 -18.06 14.00
CA VAL A 123 -0.26 -17.62 13.21
C VAL A 123 -0.63 -16.36 12.46
N LEU A 124 0.13 -15.30 12.72
CA LEU A 124 0.16 -14.10 11.91
C LEU A 124 1.09 -14.32 10.72
N LYS A 125 0.61 -14.00 9.52
CA LYS A 125 1.42 -13.95 8.30
C LYS A 125 1.76 -12.50 7.95
N VAL A 126 2.90 -12.31 7.28
CA VAL A 126 3.30 -10.98 6.78
C VAL A 126 2.19 -10.35 5.92
N SER A 127 1.94 -9.07 6.13
CA SER A 127 0.96 -8.32 5.36
C SER A 127 1.49 -7.92 4.00
N ASN A 128 0.59 -7.93 3.00
CA ASN A 128 0.84 -7.26 1.73
C ASN A 128 0.34 -5.81 1.80
N ILE A 129 1.00 -4.91 1.07
CA ILE A 129 0.66 -3.48 1.03
C ILE A 129 -0.56 -3.15 0.16
N GLY A 130 -1.02 -4.10 -0.65
CA GLY A 130 -2.12 -3.89 -1.59
C GLY A 130 -3.50 -3.94 -0.96
N ILE A 131 -4.50 -3.68 -1.82
CA ILE A 131 -5.90 -3.58 -1.42
C ILE A 131 -6.34 -4.93 -0.86
N SER A 132 -6.98 -4.92 0.31
CA SER A 132 -7.54 -6.12 0.94
C SER A 132 -6.54 -7.26 1.10
N GLY A 133 -5.30 -6.93 1.49
CA GLY A 133 -4.23 -7.91 1.71
C GLY A 133 -3.66 -8.55 0.44
N THR A 134 -3.98 -8.02 -0.73
CA THR A 134 -3.40 -8.45 -2.01
C THR A 134 -2.05 -7.76 -2.29
N GLN A 135 -1.36 -8.17 -3.34
CA GLN A 135 -0.16 -7.49 -3.84
C GLN A 135 -0.49 -6.37 -4.83
N PHE A 136 -1.76 -6.08 -5.09
CA PHE A 136 -2.16 -5.15 -6.14
C PHE A 136 -2.67 -3.83 -5.57
N LEU A 137 -2.29 -2.74 -6.23
CA LEU A 137 -2.84 -1.41 -6.00
C LEU A 137 -3.34 -0.82 -7.31
N VAL A 138 -4.58 -0.32 -7.27
CA VAL A 138 -5.19 0.45 -8.37
C VAL A 138 -5.48 1.84 -7.85
N ASN A 139 -5.03 2.86 -8.58
CA ASN A 139 -5.35 4.25 -8.26
C ASN A 139 -5.90 4.95 -9.51
N VAL A 140 -6.87 5.83 -9.28
CA VAL A 140 -7.34 6.82 -10.24
C VAL A 140 -7.35 8.16 -9.50
N SER A 141 -6.75 9.17 -10.10
CA SER A 141 -6.68 10.52 -9.55
C SER A 141 -7.01 11.55 -10.62
N ILE A 142 -7.52 12.69 -10.15
CA ILE A 142 -7.64 13.91 -10.92
C ILE A 142 -6.68 14.93 -10.32
N GLY A 143 -6.05 15.73 -11.17
CA GLY A 143 -5.09 16.75 -10.77
C GLY A 143 -5.07 17.91 -11.74
N TYR A 144 -4.23 18.89 -11.42
CA TYR A 144 -4.01 20.08 -12.21
C TYR A 144 -2.52 20.33 -12.39
N ILE A 145 -2.08 20.60 -13.62
CA ILE A 145 -0.70 20.94 -13.96
C ILE A 145 -0.64 22.45 -14.24
N PHE A 146 0.10 23.17 -13.40
CA PHE A 146 0.40 24.59 -13.62
C PHE A 146 1.50 24.76 -14.66
N GLY A 147 1.42 25.83 -15.44
CA GLY A 147 2.45 26.15 -16.44
C GLY A 147 2.42 25.22 -17.64
N GLY A 148 1.24 24.70 -18.00
CA GLY A 148 1.06 23.98 -19.25
C GLY A 148 1.41 24.87 -20.45
N LYS A 149 2.65 24.83 -20.89
CA LYS A 149 3.10 24.94 -22.27
C LYS A 149 4.30 24.02 -22.39
#